data_AF-A0A1F3CCX0-F1
#
_entry.id   AF-A0A1F3CCX0-F1
#
_cell.length_a   1.000
_cell.length_b   1.000
_cell.length_c   1.000
_cell.angle_alpha   90.00
_cell.angle_beta   90.00
_cell.angle_gamma   90.00
#
_symmetry.space_group_name_H-M   'P 1'
#
loop_
_entity.id
_entity.type
_entity.pdbx_description
1 polymer ?
#
loop_
_entity_poly.entity_id
_entity_poly.type
_entity_poly.pdbx_seq_one_letter_code
_entity_poly.pdbx_strand_id
1 'polypeptide(L)'
;MNKAIKPFFNKTLIITWLLELISAGVYYSFYPKFSFLIILLPVYFFITFFIFHYFLIKVSQKRDAIFISKYMLFTGLKLFINIIVLISIILLYKQFAISNAIGFLICYLVFTVFEVNELLIIFNKK
;
A
#
# COMPACT_ATOMS: atom_id res chain seq x y z
N MET A 1 -13.12 -6.80 16.87
CA MET A 1 -12.74 -6.14 15.59
C MET A 1 -14.02 -5.75 14.87
N ASN A 2 -14.16 -4.51 14.41
CA ASN A 2 -15.38 -4.02 13.74
C ASN A 2 -15.76 -4.95 12.57
N LYS A 3 -17.04 -5.26 12.34
CA LYS A 3 -17.48 -6.26 11.32
C LYS A 3 -16.96 -5.94 9.91
N ALA A 4 -16.66 -4.67 9.62
CA ALA A 4 -16.08 -4.21 8.36
C ALA A 4 -14.55 -4.41 8.23
N ILE A 5 -13.80 -4.49 9.34
CA ILE A 5 -12.32 -4.55 9.33
C ILE A 5 -11.81 -5.96 9.00
N LYS A 6 -12.53 -7.01 9.44
CA LYS A 6 -12.14 -8.42 9.22
C LYS A 6 -12.09 -8.82 7.75
N PRO A 7 -13.14 -8.58 6.93
CA PRO A 7 -13.06 -8.91 5.51
C PRO A 7 -11.99 -8.08 4.78
N PHE A 8 -11.84 -6.81 5.15
CA PHE A 8 -10.82 -5.93 4.58
C PHE A 8 -9.40 -6.46 4.83
N PHE A 9 -9.09 -6.82 6.08
CA PHE A 9 -7.79 -7.40 6.45
C PHE A 9 -7.48 -8.66 5.63
N ASN A 10 -8.44 -9.58 5.54
CA ASN A 10 -8.25 -10.83 4.78
C ASN A 10 -7.99 -10.56 3.29
N LYS A 11 -8.76 -9.68 2.65
CA LYS A 11 -8.54 -9.37 1.22
C LYS A 11 -7.17 -8.72 1.00
N THR A 12 -6.79 -7.81 1.89
CA THR A 12 -5.49 -7.14 1.81
C THR A 12 -4.35 -8.15 1.96
N LEU A 13 -4.48 -9.05 2.94
CA LEU A 13 -3.47 -10.08 3.19
C LEU A 13 -3.30 -11.03 1.98
N ILE A 14 -4.41 -11.38 1.29
CA ILE A 14 -4.36 -12.16 0.05
C ILE A 14 -3.60 -11.41 -1.05
N ILE A 15 -3.88 -10.12 -1.25
CA ILE A 15 -3.19 -9.30 -2.26
C ILE A 15 -1.70 -9.17 -1.94
N THR A 16 -1.36 -8.95 -0.67
CA THR A 16 0.04 -8.90 -0.22
C THR A 16 0.75 -10.20 -0.55
N TRP A 17 0.16 -11.34 -0.19
CA TRP A 17 0.74 -12.67 -0.48
C TRP A 17 0.93 -12.90 -1.98
N LEU A 18 -0.05 -12.52 -2.81
CA LEU A 18 0.07 -12.63 -4.26
C LEU A 18 1.22 -11.77 -4.81
N LEU A 19 1.31 -10.52 -4.36
CA LEU A 19 2.39 -9.61 -4.77
C LEU A 19 3.76 -10.09 -4.29
N GLU A 20 3.83 -10.70 -3.10
CA GLU A 20 5.06 -11.24 -2.52
C GLU A 20 5.54 -12.48 -3.28
N LEU A 21 4.61 -13.36 -3.71
CA LEU A 21 4.95 -14.48 -4.59
C LEU A 21 5.45 -13.99 -5.96
N ILE A 22 4.80 -12.96 -6.53
CA ILE A 22 5.23 -12.37 -7.81
C ILE A 22 6.61 -11.73 -7.67
N SER A 23 6.83 -10.95 -6.61
CA SER A 23 8.10 -10.25 -6.39
C SER A 23 9.25 -11.22 -6.09
N ALA A 24 8.99 -12.29 -5.33
CA ALA A 24 9.94 -13.39 -5.15
C ALA A 24 10.24 -14.09 -6.48
N GLY A 25 9.21 -14.40 -7.28
CA GLY A 25 9.39 -15.00 -8.60
C GLY A 25 10.26 -14.14 -9.53
N VAL A 26 10.02 -12.83 -9.55
CA VAL A 26 10.85 -11.87 -10.32
C VAL A 26 12.29 -11.84 -9.78
N TYR A 27 12.48 -11.78 -8.47
CA TYR A 27 13.80 -11.76 -7.86
C TYR A 27 14.63 -13.00 -8.23
N TYR A 28 14.06 -14.20 -8.07
CA TYR A 28 14.78 -15.44 -8.36
C TYR A 28 14.98 -15.68 -9.86
N SER A 29 14.06 -15.26 -10.72
CA SER A 29 14.19 -15.44 -12.18
C SER A 29 15.24 -14.52 -12.81
N PHE A 30 15.43 -13.33 -12.25
CA PHE A 30 16.32 -12.30 -12.80
C PHE A 30 17.52 -11.98 -11.90
N TYR A 31 17.87 -12.87 -10.97
CA TYR A 31 19.03 -12.73 -10.11
C TYR A 31 20.33 -12.64 -10.96
N PRO A 32 21.26 -11.70 -10.68
CA PRO A 32 21.31 -10.74 -9.57
C PRO A 32 20.84 -9.32 -9.93
N LYS A 33 20.11 -9.11 -11.03
CA LYS A 33 19.73 -7.76 -11.52
C LYS A 33 18.73 -7.04 -10.62
N PHE A 34 18.06 -7.75 -9.72
CA PHE A 34 17.02 -7.23 -8.84
C PHE A 34 17.46 -7.27 -7.38
N SER A 35 17.11 -6.23 -6.62
CA SER A 35 17.36 -6.18 -5.18
C SER A 35 16.43 -7.10 -4.41
N PHE A 36 16.93 -7.67 -3.30
CA PHE A 36 16.10 -8.37 -2.33
C PHE A 36 14.96 -7.51 -1.77
N LEU A 37 15.12 -6.17 -1.77
CA LEU A 37 14.08 -5.24 -1.31
C LEU A 37 12.76 -5.34 -2.06
N ILE A 38 12.78 -5.85 -3.29
CA ILE A 38 11.55 -6.06 -4.08
C ILE A 38 10.62 -7.08 -3.44
N ILE A 39 11.16 -8.06 -2.70
CA ILE A 39 10.37 -9.03 -1.95
C ILE A 39 9.70 -8.36 -0.74
N LEU A 40 10.36 -7.39 -0.12
CA LEU A 40 9.87 -6.72 1.10
C LEU A 40 8.88 -5.57 0.81
N LEU A 41 8.83 -5.06 -0.43
CA LEU A 41 7.96 -3.95 -0.82
C LEU A 41 6.46 -4.21 -0.53
N PRO A 42 5.88 -5.37 -0.91
CA PRO A 42 4.49 -5.69 -0.59
C PRO A 42 4.17 -5.62 0.91
N VAL A 43 5.09 -6.06 1.78
CA VAL A 43 4.91 -6.03 3.23
C VAL A 43 4.87 -4.58 3.75
N TYR A 44 5.76 -3.72 3.25
CA TYR A 44 5.73 -2.29 3.56
C TYR A 44 4.38 -1.65 3.18
N PHE A 45 3.89 -1.93 1.97
CA PHE A 45 2.61 -1.40 1.52
C PHE A 45 1.44 -1.96 2.31
N PHE A 46 1.46 -3.25 2.67
CA PHE A 46 0.47 -3.85 3.56
C PHE A 46 0.34 -3.11 4.88
N ILE A 47 1.47 -2.87 5.56
CA ILE A 47 1.49 -2.20 6.87
C ILE A 47 0.95 -0.78 6.76
N THR A 48 1.47 0.00 5.82
CA THR A 48 1.02 1.39 5.63
C THR A 48 -0.45 1.41 5.29
N PHE A 49 -0.88 0.63 4.29
CA PHE A 49 -2.27 0.55 3.87
C PHE A 49 -3.22 0.16 5.01
N PHE A 50 -2.89 -0.87 5.79
CA PHE A 50 -3.71 -1.30 6.92
C PHE A 50 -3.87 -0.21 7.98
N ILE A 51 -2.77 0.47 8.34
CA ILE A 51 -2.78 1.58 9.31
C ILE A 51 -3.71 2.70 8.82
N PHE A 52 -3.51 3.16 7.59
CA PHE A 52 -4.29 4.27 7.03
C PHE A 52 -5.78 3.90 6.91
N HIS A 53 -6.10 2.73 6.39
CA HIS A 53 -7.49 2.29 6.23
C HIS A 53 -8.19 2.14 7.60
N TYR A 54 -7.49 1.61 8.60
CA TYR A 54 -8.02 1.52 9.97
C TYR A 54 -8.40 2.90 10.54
N PHE A 55 -7.55 3.91 10.33
CA PHE A 55 -7.86 5.29 10.72
C PHE A 55 -9.06 5.85 9.95
N LEU A 56 -9.13 5.61 8.63
CA LEU A 56 -10.22 6.10 7.78
C LEU A 56 -11.58 5.49 8.15
N ILE A 57 -11.65 4.19 8.46
CA ILE A 57 -12.87 3.55 8.96
C ILE A 57 -13.36 4.24 10.25
N LYS A 58 -12.47 4.51 11.20
CA LYS A 58 -12.85 5.22 12.44
C LYS A 58 -13.39 6.61 12.17
N VAL A 59 -12.80 7.34 11.22
CA VAL A 59 -13.28 8.67 10.85
C VAL A 59 -14.60 8.60 10.09
N SER A 60 -14.81 7.57 9.27
CA SER A 60 -16.03 7.39 8.48
C SER A 60 -17.29 7.28 9.34
N GLN A 61 -17.18 6.91 10.63
CA GLN A 61 -18.33 6.89 11.55
C GLN A 61 -18.86 8.29 11.91
N LYS A 62 -18.18 9.37 11.50
CA LYS A 62 -18.60 10.76 11.70
C LYS A 62 -19.35 11.30 10.47
N ARG A 63 -19.56 12.62 10.41
CA ARG A 63 -20.17 13.34 9.26
C ARG A 63 -19.31 13.21 8.00
N ASP A 64 -19.94 13.10 6.83
CA ASP A 64 -19.25 12.84 5.56
C ASP A 64 -18.26 13.94 5.16
N ALA A 65 -18.58 15.21 5.45
CA ALA A 65 -17.65 16.32 5.22
C ALA A 65 -16.32 16.17 5.99
N ILE A 66 -16.37 15.59 7.20
CA ILE A 66 -15.17 15.34 8.03
C ILE A 66 -14.37 14.19 7.43
N PHE A 67 -15.05 13.18 6.87
CA PHE A 67 -14.40 12.05 6.22
C PHE A 67 -13.59 12.49 5.00
N ILE A 68 -14.18 13.28 4.09
CA ILE A 68 -13.50 13.77 2.87
C ILE A 68 -12.24 14.56 3.22
N SER A 69 -12.34 15.52 4.16
CA SER A 69 -11.20 16.33 4.59
C SER A 69 -10.08 15.48 5.19
N LYS A 70 -10.42 14.51 6.05
CA LYS A 70 -9.43 13.60 6.65
C LYS A 70 -8.84 12.63 5.62
N TYR A 71 -9.64 12.13 4.68
CA TYR A 71 -9.17 11.29 3.60
C TYR A 71 -8.11 11.99 2.75
N MET A 72 -8.36 13.24 2.34
CA MET A 72 -7.37 14.04 1.62
C MET A 72 -6.08 14.23 2.42
N LEU A 73 -6.19 14.57 3.70
CA LEU A 73 -5.03 14.74 4.59
C LEU A 73 -4.21 13.46 4.71
N PHE A 74 -4.85 12.32 4.98
CA PHE A 74 -4.17 11.04 5.13
C PHE A 74 -3.55 10.55 3.82
N THR A 75 -4.21 10.77 2.68
CA THR A 75 -3.66 10.44 1.36
C THR A 75 -2.44 11.29 1.05
N GLY A 76 -2.49 12.59 1.35
CA GLY A 76 -1.34 13.49 1.22
C GLY A 76 -0.16 13.06 2.09
N LEU A 77 -0.40 12.77 3.37
CA LEU A 77 0.64 12.25 4.27
C LEU A 77 1.24 10.94 3.76
N LYS A 78 0.40 10.01 3.27
CA LYS A 78 0.85 8.74 2.71
C LYS A 78 1.74 8.95 1.49
N LEU A 79 1.37 9.86 0.58
CA LEU A 79 2.17 10.23 -0.58
C LEU A 79 3.55 10.76 -0.17
N PHE A 80 3.60 11.69 0.79
CA PHE A 80 4.87 12.21 1.31
C PHE A 80 5.75 11.12 1.92
N ILE A 81 5.18 10.25 2.75
CA ILE A 81 5.90 9.11 3.35
C ILE A 81 6.46 8.19 2.26
N ASN A 82 5.64 7.86 1.24
CA ASN A 82 6.06 7.00 0.14
C ASN A 82 7.22 7.62 -0.66
N ILE A 83 7.17 8.92 -0.94
CA ILE A 83 8.25 9.62 -1.66
C ILE A 83 9.54 9.58 -0.85
N ILE A 84 9.48 9.87 0.47
CA ILE A 84 10.65 9.82 1.35
C ILE A 84 11.26 8.41 1.35
N VAL A 85 10.43 7.38 1.55
CA VAL A 85 10.88 5.98 1.57
C VAL A 85 11.49 5.57 0.23
N LEU A 86 10.87 5.93 -0.90
CA LEU A 86 11.39 5.63 -2.23
C LEU A 86 12.76 6.28 -2.45
N ILE A 87 12.91 7.56 -2.11
CA ILE A 87 14.18 8.27 -2.23
C ILE A 87 15.25 7.59 -1.34
N SER A 88 14.91 7.24 -0.09
CA SER A 88 15.84 6.53 0.80
C SER A 88 16.29 5.19 0.21
N ILE A 89 15.36 4.39 -0.34
CA ILE A 89 15.68 3.10 -0.96
C ILE A 89 16.62 3.30 -2.17
N ILE A 90 16.34 4.28 -3.03
CA ILE A 90 17.16 4.56 -4.21
C ILE A 90 18.56 5.02 -3.81
N LEU A 91 18.69 5.87 -2.79
CA LEU A 91 19.97 6.38 -2.32
C LEU A 91 20.84 5.29 -1.67
N LEU A 92 20.22 4.35 -0.95
CA LEU A 92 20.91 3.22 -0.31
C LEU A 92 21.29 2.12 -1.32
N TYR A 93 20.47 1.89 -2.34
CA TYR A 93 20.63 0.80 -3.32
C TYR A 93 20.69 1.33 -4.75
N LYS A 94 21.60 2.27 -5.02
CA LYS A 94 21.73 2.96 -6.31
C LYS A 94 21.85 2.01 -7.51
N GLN A 95 22.55 0.89 -7.34
CA GLN A 95 22.72 -0.12 -8.40
C GLN A 95 21.40 -0.76 -8.86
N PHE A 96 20.36 -0.74 -8.01
CA PHE A 96 19.03 -1.29 -8.28
C PHE A 96 17.95 -0.21 -8.32
N ALA A 97 18.34 1.06 -8.53
CA ALA A 97 17.42 2.20 -8.45
C ALA A 97 16.20 2.04 -9.37
N ILE A 98 16.43 1.65 -10.63
CA ILE A 98 15.37 1.49 -11.63
C ILE A 98 14.42 0.35 -11.23
N SER A 99 14.95 -0.83 -10.90
CA SER A 99 14.12 -1.98 -10.50
C SER A 99 13.32 -1.69 -9.24
N ASN A 100 13.94 -1.06 -8.24
CA ASN A 100 13.27 -0.71 -6.98
C ASN A 100 12.18 0.35 -7.21
N ALA A 101 12.43 1.35 -8.06
CA ALA A 101 11.44 2.36 -8.39
C ALA A 101 10.22 1.76 -9.12
N ILE A 102 10.45 0.87 -10.09
CA ILE A 102 9.37 0.18 -10.81
C ILE A 102 8.57 -0.71 -9.85
N GLY A 103 9.24 -1.53 -9.03
CA GLY A 103 8.58 -2.38 -8.05
C GLY A 103 7.77 -1.58 -7.03
N PHE A 104 8.31 -0.45 -6.57
CA PHE A 104 7.62 0.47 -5.67
C PHE A 104 6.38 1.07 -6.33
N LEU A 105 6.47 1.53 -7.57
CA LEU A 105 5.36 2.13 -8.31
C LEU A 105 4.23 1.11 -8.56
N ILE A 106 4.57 -0.13 -8.92
CA ILE A 106 3.59 -1.21 -9.10
C ILE A 106 2.86 -1.48 -7.78
N CYS A 107 3.59 -1.67 -6.68
CA CYS A 107 2.97 -1.90 -5.38
C CYS A 107 2.09 -0.71 -4.97
N TYR A 108 2.58 0.53 -5.13
CA TYR A 108 1.82 1.74 -4.86
C TYR A 108 0.49 1.75 -5.60
N LEU A 109 0.50 1.53 -6.92
CA LEU A 109 -0.71 1.55 -7.74
C LEU A 109 -1.71 0.46 -7.32
N VAL A 110 -1.24 -0.78 -7.12
CA VAL A 110 -2.11 -1.90 -6.73
C VAL A 110 -2.80 -1.62 -5.38
N PHE A 111 -2.03 -1.20 -4.37
CA PHE A 111 -2.57 -0.90 -3.05
C PHE A 111 -3.45 0.35 -3.04
N THR A 112 -3.14 1.37 -3.84
CA THR A 112 -3.98 2.58 -3.94
C THR A 112 -5.31 2.30 -4.65
N VAL A 113 -5.31 1.54 -5.75
CA VAL A 113 -6.56 1.13 -6.40
C VAL A 113 -7.42 0.31 -5.44
N PHE A 114 -6.80 -0.61 -4.71
CA PHE A 114 -7.49 -1.42 -3.73
C PHE A 114 -8.06 -0.58 -2.57
N GLU A 115 -7.32 0.43 -2.09
CA GLU A 115 -7.78 1.39 -1.09
C GLU A 115 -9.05 2.11 -1.51
N VAL A 116 -9.01 2.72 -2.69
CA VAL A 116 -10.09 3.55 -3.19
C VAL A 116 -11.34 2.69 -3.39
N ASN A 117 -11.19 1.49 -3.96
CA ASN A 117 -12.31 0.56 -4.16
C ASN A 117 -12.97 0.14 -2.83
N GLU A 118 -12.19 -0.23 -1.81
CA GLU A 118 -12.76 -0.61 -0.51
C GLU A 118 -13.42 0.57 0.20
N LEU A 119 -12.85 1.78 0.10
CA LEU A 119 -13.47 2.98 0.67
C LEU A 119 -14.78 3.35 -0.03
N LEU A 120 -14.86 3.22 -1.36
CA LEU A 120 -16.08 3.44 -2.13
C LEU A 120 -17.18 2.43 -1.74
N ILE A 121 -16.83 1.16 -1.54
CA ILE A 121 -17.77 0.14 -1.05
C ILE A 121 -18.31 0.49 0.33
N ILE A 122 -17.47 1.02 1.23
CA ILE A 122 -17.89 1.45 2.56
C ILE A 122 -18.80 2.69 2.47
N PHE A 123 -18.49 3.63 1.58
CA PHE A 123 -19.26 4.86 1.41
C PHE A 123 -20.64 4.60 0.77
N ASN A 124 -20.71 3.78 -0.28
CA ASN A 124 -21.99 3.43 -0.94
C ASN A 124 -22.90 2.51 -0.10
N LYS A 125 -22.38 1.90 0.97
CA LYS A 125 -23.18 1.07 1.90
C LYS A 125 -23.84 1.87 3.03
N LYS A 126 -23.49 3.15 3.18
CA LYS A 126 -24.17 4.08 4.09
C LYS A 126 -25.33 4.75 3.39
#